data_AF-H9F6K3-F1
#
_entry.id   AF-H9F6K3-F1
#
_cell.length_a   1.000
_cell.length_b   1.000
_cell.length_c   1.000
_cell.angle_alpha   90.00
_cell.angle_beta   90.00
_cell.angle_gamma   90.00
#
_symmetry.space_group_name_H-M   'P 1'
#
loop_
_entity.id
_entity.type
_entity.pdbx_description
1 polymer ?
#
loop_
_entity_poly.entity_id
_entity_poly.type
_entity_poly.pdbx_seq_one_letter_code
_entity_poly.pdbx_strand_id
1 'polypeptide(L)'
;NSYGKNMAWNWIQLNWDYLVNRFTLNNRNLGRIVTIAEPFNTELQLWQMESFFAKYPQAGAGEKPREQVLETVKNNIEWLKQHRNTIREWFLNLLESG
;
A
#
# COMPACT_ATOMS: atom_id res chain seq x y z
N ASN A 1 -6.90 -0.43 12.51
CA ASN A 1 -8.10 -1.27 12.34
C ASN A 1 -7.84 -2.24 11.19
N SER A 2 -7.90 -3.56 11.43
CA SER A 2 -7.59 -4.60 10.43
C SER A 2 -8.55 -4.59 9.23
N TYR A 3 -9.84 -4.35 9.46
CA TYR A 3 -10.85 -4.19 8.40
C TYR A 3 -10.74 -2.82 7.73
N GLY A 4 -10.46 -1.78 8.52
CA GLY A 4 -10.41 -0.40 8.07
C GLY A 4 -9.38 -0.14 6.97
N LYS A 5 -8.26 -0.89 6.95
CA LYS A 5 -7.23 -0.75 5.90
C LYS A 5 -7.78 -1.04 4.52
N ASN A 6 -8.42 -2.20 4.35
CA ASN A 6 -8.98 -2.61 3.06
C ASN A 6 -10.20 -1.76 2.68
N MET A 7 -11.04 -1.40 3.66
CA MET A 7 -12.19 -0.54 3.42
C MET A 7 -11.78 0.85 2.93
N ALA A 8 -10.77 1.47 3.54
CA ALA A 8 -10.27 2.77 3.13
C ALA A 8 -9.70 2.72 1.69
N TRP A 9 -8.88 1.71 1.39
CA TRP A 9 -8.32 1.54 0.05
C TRP A 9 -9.39 1.32 -1.02
N ASN A 10 -10.39 0.48 -0.74
CA ASN A 10 -11.51 0.26 -1.66
C ASN A 10 -12.33 1.55 -1.86
N TRP A 11 -12.60 2.28 -0.79
CA TRP A 11 -13.38 3.52 -0.89
C TRP A 11 -12.67 4.59 -1.73
N ILE A 12 -11.35 4.75 -1.58
CA ILE A 12 -10.56 5.68 -2.39
C ILE A 12 -10.64 5.32 -3.86
N GLN A 13 -10.50 4.04 -4.21
CA GLN A 13 -10.56 3.60 -5.61
C GLN A 13 -11.94 3.84 -6.23
N LEU A 14 -13.02 3.53 -5.49
CA LEU A 14 -14.40 3.70 -5.93
C LEU A 14 -14.79 5.17 -6.09
N ASN A 15 -14.22 6.06 -5.29
CA ASN A 15 -14.59 7.48 -5.22
C ASN A 15 -13.48 8.39 -5.76
N TRP A 16 -12.52 7.87 -6.52
CA TRP A 16 -11.35 8.63 -6.95
C TRP A 16 -11.73 9.88 -7.76
N ASP A 17 -12.63 9.75 -8.74
CA ASP A 17 -13.08 10.89 -9.55
C ASP A 17 -13.75 11.98 -8.71
N TYR A 18 -14.55 11.57 -7.72
CA TYR A 18 -15.15 12.50 -6.75
C TYR A 18 -14.08 13.24 -5.93
N LEU A 19 -13.07 12.52 -5.44
CA LEU A 19 -11.97 13.12 -4.67
C LEU A 19 -11.15 14.09 -5.52
N VAL A 20 -10.85 13.72 -6.77
CA VAL A 20 -10.14 14.58 -7.72
C VAL A 20 -10.95 15.83 -8.04
N ASN A 21 -12.26 15.70 -8.28
CA ASN A 21 -13.13 16.85 -8.51
C ASN A 21 -13.21 17.78 -7.29
N ARG A 22 -13.25 17.21 -6.08
CA ARG A 22 -13.39 17.97 -4.83
C ARG A 22 -12.12 18.70 -4.41
N PHE A 23 -10.95 18.07 -4.57
CA PHE A 23 -9.69 18.59 -4.03
C PHE A 23 -8.70 19.04 -5.09
N THR A 24 -8.85 18.61 -6.35
CA THR A 24 -7.90 18.76 -7.46
C THR A 24 -6.60 17.96 -7.28
N LEU A 25 -5.98 17.59 -8.41
CA LEU A 25 -4.71 16.83 -8.42
C LEU A 25 -3.52 17.63 -7.86
N ASN A 26 -3.62 18.95 -7.74
CA ASN A 26 -2.59 19.79 -7.12
C ASN A 26 -2.63 19.74 -5.58
N ASN A 27 -3.65 19.11 -4.98
CA ASN A 27 -3.76 19.00 -3.54
C ASN A 27 -2.79 17.94 -2.99
N ARG A 28 -1.87 18.39 -2.13
CA ARG A 28 -0.85 17.54 -1.49
C ARG A 28 -1.44 16.42 -0.62
N ASN A 29 -2.54 16.67 0.08
CA ASN A 29 -3.16 15.67 0.94
C ASN A 29 -3.84 14.58 0.11
N LEU A 30 -4.53 14.96 -0.98
CA LEU A 30 -5.05 14.00 -1.94
C LEU A 30 -3.93 13.17 -2.57
N GLY A 31 -2.83 13.82 -2.98
CA GLY A 31 -1.67 13.11 -3.54
C GLY A 31 -1.08 12.06 -2.59
N ARG A 32 -1.06 12.34 -1.28
CA ARG A 32 -0.57 11.42 -0.24
C ARG A 32 -1.57 10.39 0.23
N ILE A 33 -2.85 10.47 -0.16
CA ILE A 33 -3.86 9.55 0.36
C ILE A 33 -3.57 8.09 0.00
N VAL A 34 -2.81 7.84 -1.07
CA VAL A 34 -2.42 6.50 -1.52
C VAL A 34 -1.44 5.81 -0.58
N THR A 35 -0.78 6.54 0.33
CA THR A 35 0.17 5.96 1.31
C THR A 35 -0.52 5.08 2.35
N ILE A 36 -1.85 5.08 2.43
CA ILE A 36 -2.57 4.10 3.26
C ILE A 36 -2.31 2.63 2.85
N ALA A 37 -1.79 2.43 1.63
CA ALA A 37 -1.38 1.14 1.09
C ALA A 37 0.05 0.74 1.50
N GLU A 38 0.83 1.59 2.19
CA GLU A 38 2.18 1.26 2.69
C GLU A 38 2.25 -0.08 3.45
N PRO A 39 1.25 -0.49 4.26
CA PRO A 39 1.28 -1.79 4.95
C PRO A 39 0.84 -2.98 4.08
N PHE A 40 0.70 -2.82 2.76
CA PHE A 40 0.48 -3.93 1.84
C PHE A 40 1.77 -4.71 1.61
N ASN A 41 1.63 -6.01 1.43
CA ASN A 41 2.76 -6.94 1.47
C ASN A 41 2.48 -8.23 0.68
N THR A 42 1.54 -8.20 -0.27
CA THR A 42 1.23 -9.33 -1.15
C THR A 42 1.24 -8.91 -2.61
N GLU A 43 1.57 -9.83 -3.50
CA GLU A 43 1.59 -9.59 -4.96
C GLU A 43 0.22 -9.14 -5.48
N LEU A 44 -0.87 -9.69 -4.96
CA LEU A 44 -2.23 -9.29 -5.34
C LEU A 44 -2.49 -7.80 -5.01
N GLN A 45 -2.03 -7.34 -3.85
CA GLN A 45 -2.17 -5.94 -3.46
C GLN A 45 -1.32 -5.02 -4.32
N LEU A 46 -0.08 -5.42 -4.64
CA LEU A 46 0.79 -4.68 -5.54
C LEU A 46 0.15 -4.53 -6.92
N TRP A 47 -0.35 -5.63 -7.49
CA TRP A 47 -1.06 -5.61 -8.76
C TRP A 47 -2.31 -4.71 -8.74
N GLN A 48 -3.07 -4.71 -7.64
CA GLN A 48 -4.22 -3.81 -7.47
C GLN A 48 -3.80 -2.33 -7.51
N MET A 49 -2.70 -1.98 -6.85
CA MET A 49 -2.16 -0.61 -6.86
C MET A 49 -1.69 -0.21 -8.25
N GLU A 50 -0.91 -1.05 -8.92
CA GLU A 50 -0.41 -0.80 -10.27
C GLU A 50 -1.57 -0.63 -11.26
N SER A 51 -2.59 -1.49 -11.17
CA SER A 51 -3.80 -1.40 -11.99
C SER A 51 -4.57 -0.09 -11.75
N PHE A 52 -4.70 0.32 -10.48
CA PHE A 52 -5.35 1.57 -10.13
C PHE A 52 -4.59 2.80 -10.64
N PHE A 53 -3.26 2.82 -10.50
CA PHE A 53 -2.44 3.93 -10.98
C PHE A 53 -2.38 3.99 -12.52
N ALA A 54 -2.40 2.85 -13.20
CA ALA A 54 -2.52 2.78 -14.66
C ALA A 54 -3.89 3.29 -15.15
N LYS A 55 -4.97 3.02 -14.40
CA LYS A 55 -6.31 3.54 -14.70
C LYS A 55 -6.39 5.07 -14.56
N TYR A 56 -5.68 5.65 -13.59
CA TYR A 56 -5.65 7.09 -13.34
C TYR A 56 -4.22 7.66 -13.43
N PRO A 57 -3.62 7.73 -14.63
CA PRO A 57 -2.20 8.05 -14.79
C PRO A 57 -1.85 9.49 -14.42
N GLN A 58 -2.82 10.41 -14.50
CA GLN A 58 -2.63 11.81 -14.12
C GLN A 58 -2.56 11.94 -12.59
N ALA A 59 -1.34 11.99 -12.05
CA ALA A 59 -1.10 11.90 -10.62
C ALA A 59 -0.94 13.27 -9.91
N GLY A 60 -0.54 14.33 -10.63
CA GLY A 60 -0.29 15.65 -10.05
C GLY A 60 0.63 15.60 -8.82
N ALA A 61 0.21 16.19 -7.70
CA ALA A 61 0.95 16.15 -6.44
C ALA A 61 1.11 14.73 -5.83
N GLY A 62 0.45 13.72 -6.41
CA GLY A 62 0.55 12.32 -6.04
C GLY A 62 1.60 11.50 -6.80
N GLU A 63 2.33 12.07 -7.76
CA GLU A 63 3.33 11.34 -8.55
C GLU A 63 4.40 10.68 -7.66
N LYS A 64 5.09 11.45 -6.82
CA LYS A 64 6.09 10.93 -5.89
C LYS A 64 5.53 9.98 -4.81
N PRO A 65 4.42 10.30 -4.13
CA PRO A 65 3.80 9.36 -3.21
C PRO A 65 3.45 7.99 -3.83
N ARG A 66 3.04 7.96 -5.10
CA ARG A 66 2.74 6.71 -5.81
C ARG A 66 3.99 5.88 -6.07
N GLU A 67 5.08 6.49 -6.53
CA GLU A 67 6.37 5.81 -6.70
C GLU A 67 6.84 5.20 -5.37
N GLN A 68 6.83 6.01 -4.31
CA GLN A 68 7.29 5.60 -2.98
C GLN A 68 6.46 4.44 -2.42
N VAL A 69 5.13 4.51 -2.48
CA VAL A 69 4.29 3.45 -1.93
C VAL A 69 4.43 2.14 -2.71
N LEU A 70 4.64 2.19 -4.04
CA LEU A 70 4.93 0.98 -4.83
C LEU A 70 6.25 0.35 -4.41
N GLU A 71 7.30 1.15 -4.22
CA GLU A 71 8.61 0.68 -3.76
C GLU A 71 8.50 0.07 -2.35
N THR A 72 7.81 0.74 -1.42
CA THR A 72 7.55 0.21 -0.07
C THR A 72 6.86 -1.14 -0.12
N VAL A 73 5.81 -1.30 -0.94
CA VAL A 73 5.06 -2.56 -1.02
C VAL A 73 5.91 -3.67 -1.65
N LYS A 74 6.72 -3.37 -2.67
CA LYS A 74 7.70 -4.32 -3.23
C LYS A 74 8.71 -4.77 -2.19
N ASN A 75 9.24 -3.84 -1.40
CA ASN A 75 10.16 -4.14 -0.31
C ASN A 75 9.50 -5.02 0.77
N ASN A 76 8.24 -4.76 1.11
CA ASN A 76 7.50 -5.57 2.08
C ASN A 76 7.30 -7.02 1.61
N ILE A 77 7.00 -7.21 0.32
CA ILE A 77 6.85 -8.55 -0.30
C ILE A 77 8.17 -9.31 -0.21
N GLU A 78 9.27 -8.67 -0.62
CA GLU A 78 10.59 -9.31 -0.60
C GLU A 78 11.06 -9.57 0.83
N TRP A 79 10.82 -8.65 1.77
CA TRP A 79 11.12 -8.83 3.18
C TRP A 79 10.39 -10.05 3.76
N LEU A 80 9.09 -10.22 3.46
CA LEU A 80 8.36 -11.40 3.91
C LEU A 80 8.92 -12.68 3.32
N LYS A 81 9.29 -12.67 2.03
CA LYS A 81 9.88 -13.83 1.36
C LYS A 81 11.21 -14.24 2.00
N GLN A 82 12.06 -13.28 2.34
CA GLN A 82 13.39 -13.53 2.90
C GLN A 82 13.37 -13.88 4.40
N HIS A 83 12.52 -13.21 5.19
CA HIS A 83 12.65 -13.24 6.65
C HIS A 83 11.58 -14.06 7.37
N ARG A 84 10.46 -14.43 6.71
CA ARG A 84 9.33 -15.10 7.39
C ARG A 84 9.73 -16.41 8.06
N ASN A 85 10.52 -17.24 7.39
CA ASN A 85 10.94 -18.54 7.94
C ASN A 85 11.92 -18.35 9.11
N THR A 86 12.93 -17.49 8.94
CA THR A 86 13.90 -17.18 9.99
C THR A 86 13.23 -16.63 11.26
N ILE A 87 12.28 -15.71 11.10
CA ILE A 87 11.53 -15.16 12.23
C ILE A 87 10.68 -16.25 12.89
N ARG A 88 10.00 -17.09 12.10
CA ARG A 88 9.21 -18.21 12.62
C ARG A 88 10.07 -19.17 13.45
N GLU A 89 11.21 -19.59 12.93
CA GLU A 89 12.14 -20.49 13.61
C GLU A 89 12.67 -19.88 14.91
N TRP A 90 13.03 -18.60 14.88
CA TRP A 90 13.49 -17.88 16.08
C TRP A 90 12.44 -17.87 17.20
N PHE A 91 11.17 -17.59 16.86
CA PHE A 91 10.08 -17.63 17.85
C PHE A 91 9.81 -19.04 18.39
N LEU A 92 9.89 -20.07 17.55
CA LEU A 92 9.70 -21.47 17.99
C LEU A 92 10.81 -21.90 18.94
N ASN A 93 12.07 -21.64 18.59
CA ASN A 93 13.22 -21.98 19.42
C ASN A 93 13.17 -21.27 20.79
N LEU A 94 12.72 -20.02 20.82
CA LEU A 94 12.56 -19.26 22.07
C LEU A 94 11.52 -19.91 22.99
N LEU A 95 10.39 -20.35 22.43
CA LEU A 95 9.30 -20.98 23.18
C LEU A 95 9.65 -22.39 23.70
N GLU A 96 10.54 -23.11 23.02
CA GLU A 96 11.03 -24.42 23.47
C GLU A 96 12.10 -24.33 24.57
N SER A 97 12.72 -23.16 24.71
CA SER A 97 13.80 -22.90 25.68
C SER A 97 13.35 -22.35 27.05
N GLY A 98 12.05 -22.14 27.25
CA GLY A 98 11.46 -21.63 28.50
C GLY A 98 10.53 -22.63 29.16
#